data_AF-A0A7Z9FC24-F1
#
_entry.id   AF-A0A7Z9FC24-F1
#
_cell.length_a   1.000
_cell.length_b   1.000
_cell.length_c   1.000
_cell.angle_alpha   90.00
_cell.angle_beta   90.00
_cell.angle_gamma   90.00
#
_symmetry.space_group_name_H-M   'P 1'
#
loop_
_entity.id
_entity.type
_entity.pdbx_description
1 polymer ?
#
loop_
_entity_poly.entity_id
_entity_poly.type
_entity_poly.pdbx_seq_one_letter_code
_entity_poly.pdbx_strand_id
1 'polypeptide(L)'
;MLKYPELPIHNNASELAARVQVRDRDVSLHTMSEAGTRVKDTFMTISQTAKKLGIRTYEYIYDRVSGALEMPSLADVMIERSGIPLDL
;
A
#
# COMPACT_ATOMS: atom_id res chain seq x y z
N MET A 1 -25.16 -16.16 17.61
CA MET A 1 -23.95 -16.73 16.95
C MET A 1 -23.47 -15.75 15.88
N LEU A 2 -22.16 -15.68 15.62
CA LEU A 2 -21.60 -14.85 14.55
C LEU A 2 -21.87 -15.47 13.17
N LYS A 3 -22.07 -14.62 12.15
CA LYS A 3 -22.30 -15.06 10.76
C LYS A 3 -21.05 -15.66 10.10
N TYR A 4 -19.86 -15.19 10.49
CA TYR A 4 -18.56 -15.58 9.93
C TYR A 4 -17.56 -15.82 11.09
N PRO A 5 -17.68 -16.95 11.80
CA PRO A 5 -16.83 -17.24 12.96
C PRO A 5 -15.35 -17.48 12.60
N GLU A 6 -15.04 -17.74 11.33
CA GLU A 6 -13.68 -17.92 10.81
C GLU A 6 -12.90 -16.60 10.69
N LEU A 7 -13.59 -15.46 10.63
CA LEU A 7 -12.94 -14.16 10.56
C LEU A 7 -12.42 -13.76 11.95
N PRO A 8 -11.22 -13.19 12.03
CA PRO A 8 -10.73 -12.64 13.29
C PRO A 8 -11.71 -11.59 13.85
N ILE A 9 -12.05 -11.71 15.13
CA ILE A 9 -12.90 -10.72 15.83
C ILE A 9 -12.21 -9.37 16.05
N HIS A 10 -10.88 -9.33 15.88
CA HIS A 10 -10.06 -8.13 16.04
C HIS A 10 -9.73 -7.49 14.69
N ASN A 11 -9.49 -6.19 14.70
CA ASN A 11 -9.12 -5.38 13.54
C ASN A 11 -7.60 -5.09 13.47
N ASN A 12 -6.77 -5.81 14.22
CA ASN A 12 -5.33 -5.55 14.40
C ASN A 12 -4.58 -5.25 13.09
N ALA A 13 -4.84 -6.01 12.02
CA ALA A 13 -4.21 -5.80 10.72
C ALA A 13 -4.54 -4.42 10.12
N SER A 14 -5.81 -4.00 10.23
CA SER A 14 -6.27 -2.69 9.77
C SER A 14 -5.70 -1.57 10.64
N GLU A 15 -5.66 -1.75 11.97
CA GLU A 15 -5.09 -0.76 12.90
C GLU A 15 -3.59 -0.57 12.69
N LEU A 16 -2.84 -1.66 12.48
CA LEU A 16 -1.42 -1.61 12.19
C LEU A 16 -1.13 -0.85 10.89
N ALA A 17 -1.95 -1.06 9.85
CA ALA A 17 -1.83 -0.32 8.60
C ALA A 17 -2.11 1.18 8.79
N ALA A 18 -3.19 1.54 9.51
CA ALA A 18 -3.53 2.93 9.80
C ALA A 18 -2.46 3.62 10.66
N ARG A 19 -1.83 2.88 11.58
CA ARG A 19 -0.77 3.39 12.46
C ARG A 19 0.43 3.93 11.69
N VAL A 20 0.73 3.39 10.50
CA VAL A 20 1.85 3.89 9.67
C VAL A 20 1.66 5.36 9.33
N GLN A 21 0.45 5.76 8.91
CA GLN A 21 0.15 7.15 8.57
C GLN A 21 0.21 8.07 9.80
N VAL A 22 -0.22 7.57 10.97
CA VAL A 22 -0.15 8.32 12.23
C VAL A 22 1.30 8.55 12.65
N ARG A 23 2.17 7.54 12.51
CA ARG A 23 3.60 7.65 12.83
C ARG A 23 4.34 8.59 11.88
N ASP A 24 3.99 8.56 10.59
CA ASP A 24 4.54 9.48 9.62
C ASP A 24 4.15 10.94 9.93
N ARG A 25 2.88 11.18 10.28
CA ARG A 25 2.40 12.50 10.72
C ARG A 25 3.09 12.96 12.02
N ASP A 26 3.37 12.05 12.94
CA ASP A 26 4.06 12.38 14.20
C ASP A 26 5.48 12.91 13.94
N VAL A 27 6.16 12.35 12.93
CA VAL A 27 7.53 12.76 12.55
C VAL A 27 7.54 13.96 11.61
N SER A 28 6.62 14.02 10.65
CA SER A 28 6.62 14.98 9.54
C SER A 28 5.55 16.06 9.62
N LEU A 29 4.74 16.07 10.70
CA LEU A 29 3.59 16.97 10.91
C LEU A 29 2.57 16.91 9.75
N HIS A 30 1.90 18.02 9.47
CA HIS A 30 0.94 18.16 8.39
C HIS A 30 1.61 18.63 7.09
N THR A 31 0.94 18.35 5.97
CA THR A 31 1.28 18.92 4.66
C THR A 31 0.79 20.36 4.56
N MET A 32 1.56 21.21 3.87
CA MET A 32 1.25 22.64 3.72
C MET A 32 0.44 22.97 2.45
N SER A 33 0.26 22.00 1.57
CA SER A 33 -0.42 22.17 0.29
C SER A 33 -1.12 20.89 -0.13
N GLU A 34 -2.14 21.02 -0.98
CA GLU A 34 -2.83 19.88 -1.58
C GLU A 34 -1.89 19.00 -2.41
N ALA A 35 -0.94 19.62 -3.13
CA ALA A 35 0.11 18.88 -3.83
C ALA A 35 0.96 18.05 -2.87
N GLY A 36 1.35 18.61 -1.72
CA GLY A 36 2.08 17.89 -0.69
C GLY A 36 1.28 16.71 -0.12
N THR A 37 -0.02 16.90 0.13
CA THR A 37 -0.94 15.84 0.56
C THR A 37 -0.99 14.70 -0.47
N ARG A 38 -1.19 15.03 -1.75
CA ARG A 38 -1.24 14.04 -2.82
C ARG A 38 0.06 13.25 -2.94
N VAL A 39 1.22 13.92 -2.87
CA VAL A 39 2.53 13.25 -2.90
C VAL A 39 2.67 12.29 -1.71
N LYS A 40 2.42 12.76 -0.49
CA LYS A 40 2.49 11.94 0.72
C LYS A 40 1.62 10.69 0.61
N ASP A 41 0.35 10.86 0.25
CA ASP A 41 -0.61 9.76 0.17
C ASP A 41 -0.27 8.77 -0.95
N THR A 42 0.26 9.27 -2.08
CA THR A 42 0.71 8.43 -3.20
C THR A 42 1.91 7.57 -2.79
N PHE A 43 2.96 8.18 -2.22
CA PHE A 43 4.15 7.45 -1.80
C PHE A 43 3.84 6.47 -0.66
N MET A 44 2.98 6.85 0.28
CA MET A 44 2.53 5.95 1.35
C MET A 44 1.79 4.75 0.77
N THR A 45 0.89 4.96 -0.19
CA THR A 45 0.15 3.89 -0.87
C THR A 45 1.09 2.94 -1.59
N ILE A 46 2.01 3.46 -2.42
CA ILE A 46 3.00 2.65 -3.14
C ILE A 46 3.85 1.83 -2.17
N SER A 47 4.37 2.47 -1.12
CA SER A 47 5.25 1.83 -0.14
C SER A 47 4.55 0.73 0.65
N GLN A 48 3.33 0.97 1.14
CA GLN A 48 2.57 -0.04 1.88
C GLN A 48 2.11 -1.20 0.99
N THR A 49 1.70 -0.92 -0.24
CA THR A 49 1.30 -1.97 -1.20
C THR A 49 2.49 -2.83 -1.60
N ALA A 50 3.63 -2.23 -1.97
CA ALA A 50 4.86 -2.97 -2.27
C ALA A 50 5.28 -3.86 -1.10
N LYS A 51 5.23 -3.32 0.13
CA LYS A 51 5.54 -4.09 1.36
C LYS A 51 4.59 -5.27 1.57
N LYS A 52 3.27 -5.11 1.35
CA LYS A 52 2.30 -6.22 1.41
C LYS A 52 2.57 -7.30 0.37
N LEU A 53 3.08 -6.91 -0.80
CA LEU A 53 3.47 -7.82 -1.87
C LEU A 53 4.92 -8.33 -1.73
N GLY A 54 5.62 -8.02 -0.64
CA GLY A 54 7.02 -8.46 -0.46
C GLY A 54 7.99 -7.90 -1.51
N ILE A 55 7.62 -6.78 -2.16
CA ILE A 55 8.44 -6.08 -3.14
C ILE A 55 9.22 -4.98 -2.42
N ARG A 56 10.51 -4.83 -2.73
CA ARG A 56 11.33 -3.74 -2.17
C ARG A 56 10.86 -2.40 -2.77
N THR A 57 10.30 -1.54 -1.92
CA THR A 57 9.74 -0.24 -2.33
C THR A 57 10.72 0.61 -3.13
N TYR A 58 12.00 0.63 -2.73
CA TYR A 58 13.03 1.40 -3.42
C TYR A 58 13.25 0.92 -4.86
N GLU A 59 13.34 -0.40 -5.08
CA GLU A 59 13.52 -0.97 -6.42
C GLU A 59 12.33 -0.66 -7.32
N TYR A 60 11.11 -0.77 -6.77
CA TYR A 60 9.91 -0.42 -7.51
C TYR A 60 9.87 1.06 -7.91
N ILE A 61 10.19 1.98 -7.00
CA ILE A 61 10.24 3.41 -7.32
C ILE A 61 11.33 3.70 -8.35
N TYR A 62 12.51 3.08 -8.21
CA TYR A 62 13.61 3.24 -9.17
C TYR A 62 13.22 2.77 -10.57
N ASP A 63 12.58 1.60 -10.69
CA ASP A 63 12.05 1.07 -11.97
C ASP A 63 11.09 2.07 -12.64
N ARG A 64 10.17 2.69 -11.86
CA ARG A 64 9.22 3.68 -12.40
C ARG A 64 9.87 5.00 -12.78
N VAL A 65 10.82 5.50 -11.97
CA VAL A 65 11.46 6.80 -12.20
C VAL A 65 12.52 6.73 -13.30
N SER A 66 13.22 5.60 -13.43
CA SER A 66 14.19 5.36 -14.51
C SER A 66 13.52 5.15 -15.88
N GLY A 67 12.23 4.82 -15.90
CA GLY A 67 11.50 4.51 -17.11
C GLY A 67 11.79 3.12 -17.68
N ALA A 68 12.52 2.27 -16.94
CA ALA A 68 12.79 0.89 -17.35
C ALA A 68 11.49 0.08 -17.47
N LEU A 69 10.57 0.26 -16.51
CA LEU A 69 9.27 -0.40 -16.47
C LEU A 69 9.35 -1.93 -16.63
N GLU A 70 10.41 -2.54 -16.11
CA GLU A 70 10.66 -3.99 -16.17
C GLU A 70 9.83 -4.73 -15.12
N MET A 71 9.54 -4.07 -13.99
CA MET A 71 8.71 -4.65 -12.94
C MET A 71 7.22 -4.57 -13.31
N PRO A 72 6.41 -5.63 -13.09
CA PRO A 72 4.96 -5.56 -13.26
C PRO A 72 4.35 -4.50 -12.33
N SER A 73 3.18 -3.96 -12.69
CA SER A 73 2.50 -3.01 -11.80
C SER A 73 2.12 -3.69 -10.48
N LEU A 74 2.08 -2.93 -9.38
CA LEU A 74 1.62 -3.49 -8.10
C LEU A 74 0.19 -4.03 -8.18
N ALA A 75 -0.64 -3.48 -9.09
CA ALA A 75 -1.99 -3.97 -9.33
C ALA A 75 -1.98 -5.36 -9.97
N ASP A 76 -1.17 -5.57 -11.01
CA ASP A 76 -1.06 -6.87 -11.69
C ASP A 76 -0.57 -7.95 -10.73
N VAL A 77 0.46 -7.64 -9.93
CA VAL A 77 0.98 -8.56 -8.91
C VAL A 77 -0.06 -8.89 -7.84
N MET A 78 -0.88 -7.91 -7.45
CA MET A 78 -1.96 -8.12 -6.50
C MET A 78 -3.02 -9.08 -7.06
N ILE A 79 -3.41 -8.88 -8.32
CA ILE A 79 -4.38 -9.73 -9.02
C ILE A 79 -3.85 -11.15 -9.13
N GLU A 80 -2.62 -11.31 -9.65
CA GLU A 80 -1.94 -12.60 -9.80
C GLU A 80 -1.96 -13.41 -8.50
N ARG A 81 -1.68 -12.75 -7.38
CA ARG A 81 -1.63 -13.41 -6.05
C ARG A 81 -2.98 -13.59 -5.38
N SER A 82 -3.99 -12.83 -5.78
CA SER A 82 -5.33 -12.95 -5.22
C SER A 82 -6.07 -14.20 -5.71
N GLY A 83 -5.64 -14.78 -6.85
CA GLY A 83 -6.33 -15.90 -7.48
C GLY A 83 -7.70 -15.53 -8.07
N ILE A 84 -8.01 -14.23 -8.16
CA ILE A 84 -9.24 -13.71 -8.75
C ILE A 84 -8.94 -13.37 -10.22
N PRO A 85 -9.68 -13.95 -11.19
CA PRO A 85 -9.49 -13.62 -12.60
C PRO A 85 -10.01 -12.20 -12.93
N LEU A 86 -9.46 -11.63 -14.00
CA LEU A 86 -9.50 -10.20 -14.37
C LEU A 86 -10.78 -9.78 -15.12
N ASP A 87 -11.88 -10.50 -14.90
CA ASP A 87 -13.18 -10.32 -15.55
C ASP A 87 -14.13 -9.38 -14.76
N LEU A 88 -13.57 -8.30 -14.21
CA LEU A 88 -14.29 -7.16 -13.65
C LEU A 88 -14.47 -6.03 -14.67
#